data_AF-A0A640W2E9-F1
#
_entry.id   AF-A0A640W2E9-F1
#
_cell.length_a   1.000
_cell.length_b   1.000
_cell.length_c   1.000
_cell.angle_alpha   90.00
_cell.angle_beta   90.00
_cell.angle_gamma   90.00
#
_symmetry.space_group_name_H-M   'P 1'
#
loop_
_entity.id
_entity.type
_entity.pdbx_description
1 polymer ?
#
loop_
_entity_poly.entity_id
_entity_poly.type
_entity_poly.pdbx_seq_one_letter_code
_entity_poly.pdbx_strand_id
1 'polypeptide(L)'
;MRGLVALLMALIFLMPYVASGNFDLALRWVKVEKDVVIEGEIVEVEARVDNVGGVSQAFVVYFYLDYMDEEHLIGTKRYESINSYRLPKIEFDTKGHEGKHEIIAAVFDGNSSNNFAYCSIEILKTKARQNILIEKVYYYAYPNKNNEFISIKNCGGDIKLNGFYLTTHPWKRANKQNKVYLPDILLENGEELYITQNGSSFLCEMGFNASYEYYDCSPIPDLKREGSFYLPNYGGVVALKDSENHTIDCVVYGNFSYNEGWKGNAIEGKEGYVLQRNGCNDTNTSNDWKLVKIGWSCFPPFHFKASYVKAFCSPDCSYNVVSKALEKAKNISINIYMFAHPY
;
A
#
# COMPACT_ATOMS: atom_id res chain seq x y z
N MET A 1 83.04 12.42 57.83
CA MET A 1 82.67 11.37 56.85
C MET A 1 81.41 10.72 57.38
N ARG A 2 80.20 11.18 57.01
CA ARG A 2 79.44 10.93 55.74
C ARG A 2 79.06 9.45 55.56
N GLY A 3 77.75 9.19 55.49
CA GLY A 3 77.09 7.94 55.06
C GLY A 3 75.81 7.64 55.87
N LEU A 4 74.72 8.42 55.76
CA LEU A 4 73.54 8.20 54.87
C LEU A 4 72.98 6.76 54.98
N VAL A 5 71.97 6.46 55.80
CA VAL A 5 70.51 6.70 55.66
C VAL A 5 69.92 6.18 54.34
N ALA A 6 69.20 5.05 54.47
CA ALA A 6 68.03 4.56 53.74
C ALA A 6 67.96 4.72 52.20
N LEU A 7 67.85 3.59 51.47
CA LEU A 7 67.05 3.56 50.25
C LEU A 7 66.52 2.15 49.88
N LEU A 8 65.19 2.09 49.83
CA LEU A 8 64.30 1.31 48.96
C LEU A 8 64.33 -0.25 48.95
N MET A 9 63.38 -0.81 49.71
CA MET A 9 62.57 -1.97 49.31
C MET A 9 61.76 -1.69 48.03
N ALA A 10 61.37 -2.79 47.38
CA ALA A 10 60.20 -2.94 46.52
C ALA A 10 60.29 -2.36 45.10
N LEU A 11 60.95 -3.14 44.21
CA LEU A 11 60.59 -3.18 42.80
C LEU A 11 59.21 -3.88 42.68
N ILE A 12 58.14 -3.13 42.92
CA ILE A 12 56.79 -3.55 42.54
C ILE A 12 56.69 -3.37 41.03
N PHE A 13 56.34 -4.45 40.33
CA PHE A 13 55.89 -4.44 38.96
C PHE A 13 54.89 -3.29 38.73
N LEU A 14 55.32 -2.24 38.02
CA LEU A 14 54.42 -1.40 37.23
C LEU A 14 54.02 -2.23 36.00
N MET A 15 53.19 -3.25 36.21
CA MET A 15 52.33 -3.71 35.13
C MET A 15 51.25 -2.63 34.95
N PRO A 16 51.00 -2.14 33.72
CA PRO A 16 49.78 -1.39 33.49
C PRO A 16 48.64 -2.30 33.91
N TYR A 17 47.77 -1.78 34.77
CA TYR A 17 46.48 -2.39 35.05
C TYR A 17 45.77 -2.48 33.70
N VAL A 18 45.87 -3.62 33.03
CA VAL A 18 44.99 -3.94 31.92
C VAL A 18 43.66 -4.16 32.60
N ALA A 19 42.87 -3.10 32.70
CA ALA A 19 41.46 -3.23 33.02
C ALA A 19 40.95 -4.31 32.08
N SER A 20 40.52 -5.45 32.62
CA SER A 20 39.75 -6.41 31.85
C SER A 20 38.54 -5.62 31.39
N GLY A 21 38.53 -5.19 30.13
CA GLY A 21 37.40 -4.46 29.60
C GLY A 21 36.15 -5.29 29.87
N ASN A 22 35.12 -4.66 30.39
CA ASN A 22 33.79 -5.26 30.41
C ASN A 22 33.08 -4.82 29.13
N PHE A 23 32.18 -5.64 28.61
CA PHE A 23 31.31 -5.18 27.54
C PHE A 23 30.28 -4.22 28.15
N ASP A 24 30.44 -2.92 27.87
CA ASP A 24 29.63 -1.82 28.42
C ASP A 24 29.39 -0.77 27.31
N LEU A 25 28.13 -0.55 27.00
CA LEU A 25 27.60 0.33 25.99
C LEU A 25 26.82 1.46 26.66
N ALA A 26 27.06 2.69 26.22
CA ALA A 26 26.31 3.85 26.70
C ALA A 26 25.50 4.47 25.56
N LEU A 27 24.20 4.62 25.75
CA LEU A 27 23.37 5.50 24.93
C LEU A 27 23.68 6.95 25.31
N ARG A 28 24.16 7.72 24.35
CA ARG A 28 24.48 9.14 24.55
C ARG A 28 23.31 10.05 24.26
N TRP A 29 22.59 9.75 23.20
CA TRP A 29 21.41 10.49 22.77
C TRP A 29 20.62 9.66 21.78
N VAL A 30 19.35 10.00 21.66
CA VAL A 30 18.48 9.68 20.53
C VAL A 30 17.87 10.99 20.05
N LYS A 31 17.66 11.12 18.74
CA LYS A 31 17.03 12.30 18.14
C LYS A 31 16.21 11.87 16.94
N VAL A 32 15.23 12.69 16.64
CA VAL A 32 14.43 12.62 15.41
C VAL A 32 14.90 13.69 14.45
N GLU A 33 14.76 13.46 13.15
CA GLU A 33 15.02 14.48 12.13
C GLU A 33 14.12 15.72 12.33
N LYS A 34 12.86 15.49 12.71
CA LYS A 34 11.85 16.52 12.99
C LYS A 34 11.12 16.15 14.29
N ASP A 35 10.97 17.14 15.16
CA ASP A 35 10.27 17.02 16.44
C ASP A 35 8.75 17.18 16.31
N VAL A 36 8.28 17.86 15.25
CA VAL A 36 6.87 17.95 14.88
C VAL A 36 6.65 17.46 13.46
N VAL A 37 5.78 16.47 13.29
CA VAL A 37 5.47 15.81 12.01
C VAL A 37 3.98 15.57 11.88
N ILE A 38 3.52 15.20 10.70
CA ILE A 38 2.12 14.78 10.48
C ILE A 38 1.99 13.27 10.51
N GLU A 39 0.82 12.76 10.89
CA GLU A 39 0.50 11.34 10.80
C GLU A 39 0.73 10.81 9.37
N GLY A 40 1.42 9.67 9.27
CA GLY A 40 1.75 8.99 8.01
C GLY A 40 3.05 9.45 7.34
N GLU A 41 3.71 10.47 7.90
CA GLU A 41 5.07 10.84 7.52
C GLU A 41 6.08 9.78 7.99
N ILE A 42 7.14 9.58 7.20
CA ILE A 42 8.27 8.72 7.58
C ILE A 42 9.39 9.60 8.14
N VAL A 43 9.81 9.31 9.37
CA VAL A 43 10.80 10.08 10.11
C VAL A 43 12.04 9.24 10.38
N GLU A 44 13.23 9.81 10.15
CA GLU A 44 14.48 9.17 10.57
C GLU A 44 14.69 9.37 12.09
N VAL A 45 14.93 8.26 12.79
CA VAL A 45 15.36 8.25 14.19
C VAL A 45 16.80 7.79 14.22
N GLU A 46 17.66 8.60 14.84
CA GLU A 46 19.09 8.32 14.99
C GLU A 46 19.44 8.30 16.47
N ALA A 47 20.25 7.34 16.89
CA ALA A 47 20.86 7.33 18.23
C ALA A 47 22.38 7.28 18.14
N ARG A 48 23.04 7.60 19.24
CA ARG A 48 24.49 7.38 19.41
C ARG A 48 24.74 6.43 20.56
N VAL A 49 25.46 5.36 20.24
CA VAL A 49 25.91 4.35 21.20
C VAL A 49 27.44 4.40 21.27
N ASP A 50 27.99 4.64 22.45
CA ASP A 50 29.43 4.61 22.70
C ASP A 50 29.83 3.29 23.36
N ASN A 51 31.01 2.75 23.00
CA ASN A 51 31.64 1.67 23.73
C ASN A 51 32.49 2.25 24.87
N VAL A 52 31.99 2.18 26.09
CA VAL A 52 32.67 2.72 27.28
C VAL A 52 33.50 1.68 28.01
N GLY A 53 33.20 0.39 27.79
CA GLY A 53 33.90 -0.72 28.41
C GLY A 53 35.16 -1.20 27.66
N GLY A 54 35.36 -0.72 26.43
CA GLY A 54 36.55 -0.98 25.61
C GLY A 54 36.59 -2.37 24.97
N VAL A 55 35.55 -3.20 25.16
CA VAL A 55 35.41 -4.52 24.52
C VAL A 55 34.47 -4.42 23.34
N SER A 56 34.87 -4.99 22.20
CA SER A 56 34.05 -5.02 20.99
C SER A 56 33.32 -6.37 20.89
N GLN A 57 31.99 -6.33 20.87
CA GLN A 57 31.13 -7.50 20.64
C GLN A 57 29.92 -7.12 19.77
N ALA A 58 29.19 -8.12 19.29
CA ALA A 58 27.94 -7.92 18.58
C ALA A 58 26.86 -7.42 19.54
N PHE A 59 26.00 -6.52 19.06
CA PHE A 59 24.94 -5.91 19.86
C PHE A 59 23.78 -5.45 18.98
N VAL A 60 22.65 -5.17 19.63
CA VAL A 60 21.44 -4.67 18.99
C VAL A 60 21.00 -3.40 19.70
N VAL A 61 20.68 -2.38 18.90
CA VAL A 61 20.00 -1.17 19.37
C VAL A 61 18.52 -1.30 19.06
N TYR A 62 17.70 -1.07 20.06
CA TYR A 62 16.24 -1.11 19.97
C TYR A 62 15.71 0.32 20.05
N PHE A 63 14.64 0.60 19.32
CA PHE A 63 13.93 1.87 19.35
C PHE A 63 12.47 1.59 19.66
N TYR A 64 11.94 2.24 20.69
CA TYR A 64 10.57 2.08 21.15
C TYR A 64 9.84 3.42 21.14
N LEU A 65 8.51 3.36 21.18
CA LEU A 65 7.61 4.50 21.34
C LEU A 65 6.86 4.37 22.69
N ASP A 66 7.05 5.31 23.60
CA ASP A 66 6.44 5.44 24.94
C ASP A 66 6.79 4.34 25.96
N TYR A 67 6.74 3.07 25.57
CA TYR A 67 6.97 1.92 26.46
C TYR A 67 7.97 0.93 25.86
N MET A 68 8.74 0.26 26.73
CA MET A 68 9.75 -0.72 26.33
C MET A 68 9.19 -2.15 26.32
N ASP A 69 8.37 -2.46 25.31
CA ASP A 69 7.83 -3.79 25.08
C ASP A 69 7.76 -4.11 23.57
N GLU A 70 7.31 -5.32 23.23
CA GLU A 70 7.24 -5.75 21.83
C GLU A 70 6.18 -5.01 21.01
N GLU A 71 5.09 -4.52 21.63
CA GLU A 71 4.00 -3.82 20.94
C GLU A 71 4.43 -2.41 20.52
N HIS A 72 5.33 -1.81 21.30
CA HIS A 72 5.84 -0.45 21.10
C HIS A 72 7.20 -0.39 20.40
N LEU A 73 7.73 -1.53 19.95
CA LEU A 73 9.00 -1.61 19.22
C LEU A 73 8.85 -1.04 17.80
N ILE A 74 9.44 0.13 17.54
CA ILE A 74 9.39 0.80 16.23
C ILE A 74 10.56 0.42 15.31
N GLY A 75 11.62 -0.18 15.84
CA GLY A 75 12.70 -0.73 15.01
C GLY A 75 13.92 -1.21 15.77
N THR A 76 14.81 -1.89 15.05
CA THR A 76 16.08 -2.40 15.59
C THR A 76 17.24 -2.20 14.62
N LYS A 77 18.46 -2.14 15.16
CA LYS A 77 19.69 -2.15 14.38
C LYS A 77 20.75 -3.04 15.01
N ARG A 78 21.12 -4.12 14.31
CA ARG A 78 22.17 -5.04 14.73
C ARG A 78 23.53 -4.62 14.16
N TYR A 79 24.56 -4.76 14.99
CA TYR A 79 25.95 -4.59 14.61
C TYR A 79 26.76 -5.79 15.10
N GLU A 80 27.72 -6.24 14.31
CA GLU A 80 28.62 -7.35 14.70
C GLU A 80 29.77 -6.88 15.60
N SER A 81 30.02 -5.57 15.68
CA SER A 81 31.09 -5.00 16.49
C SER A 81 30.97 -3.49 16.68
N ILE A 82 31.59 -2.99 17.75
CA ILE A 82 31.74 -1.57 18.07
C ILE A 82 33.16 -1.27 18.57
N ASN A 83 33.85 -0.36 17.88
CA ASN A 83 35.16 0.10 18.33
C ASN A 83 34.99 1.23 19.36
N SER A 84 34.64 2.43 18.91
CA SER A 84 34.43 3.59 19.79
C SER A 84 32.96 3.99 19.91
N TYR A 85 32.25 4.11 18.79
CA TYR A 85 30.82 4.43 18.79
C TYR A 85 30.13 3.91 17.51
N ARG A 86 28.80 3.87 17.52
CA ARG A 86 27.93 3.66 16.35
C ARG A 86 26.81 4.70 16.32
N LEU A 87 26.31 4.96 15.12
CA LEU A 87 25.15 5.81 14.86
C LEU A 87 24.03 4.96 14.22
N PRO A 88 23.32 4.14 15.03
CA PRO A 88 22.11 3.44 14.58
C PRO A 88 21.05 4.40 14.06
N LYS A 89 20.46 4.03 12.92
CA LYS A 89 19.37 4.75 12.26
C LYS A 89 18.26 3.79 11.87
N ILE A 90 17.02 4.21 12.09
CA ILE A 90 15.81 3.57 11.60
C ILE A 90 14.90 4.62 10.94
N GLU A 91 13.97 4.18 10.10
CA GLU A 91 12.90 5.06 9.62
C GLU A 91 11.57 4.56 10.17
N PHE A 92 10.87 5.46 10.85
CA PHE A 92 9.64 5.24 11.60
C PHE A 92 8.44 5.77 10.79
N ASP A 93 7.42 4.94 10.58
CA ASP A 93 6.14 5.33 9.95
C ASP A 93 5.21 5.82 11.05
N THR A 94 4.84 7.10 11.03
CA THR A 94 4.06 7.73 12.11
C THR A 94 2.56 7.46 12.03
N LYS A 95 2.12 6.65 11.06
CA LYS A 95 0.71 6.31 10.86
C LYS A 95 0.09 5.68 12.12
N GLY A 96 -1.08 6.19 12.54
CA GLY A 96 -1.81 5.67 13.70
C GLY A 96 -1.18 5.96 15.06
N HIS A 97 -0.21 6.87 15.11
CA HIS A 97 0.49 7.29 16.33
C HIS A 97 0.26 8.79 16.57
N GLU A 98 -0.96 9.30 16.46
CA GLU A 98 -1.21 10.72 16.72
C GLU A 98 -1.02 11.09 18.19
N GLY A 99 -0.44 12.27 18.44
CA GLY A 99 -0.23 12.79 19.79
C GLY A 99 1.23 13.08 20.09
N LYS A 100 1.52 13.23 21.39
CA LYS A 100 2.87 13.45 21.89
C LYS A 100 3.42 12.14 22.41
N HIS A 101 4.60 11.79 21.93
CA HIS A 101 5.24 10.53 22.23
C HIS A 101 6.68 10.75 22.69
N GLU A 102 7.20 9.76 23.43
CA GLU A 102 8.60 9.65 23.77
C GLU A 102 9.24 8.51 22.97
N ILE A 103 10.31 8.78 22.24
CA ILE A 103 11.12 7.75 21.60
C ILE A 103 12.22 7.34 22.55
N ILE A 104 12.33 6.03 22.77
CA ILE A 104 13.32 5.41 23.65
C ILE A 104 14.29 4.62 22.79
N ALA A 105 15.58 4.98 22.82
CA ALA A 105 16.64 4.13 22.28
C ALA A 105 17.26 3.31 23.41
N ALA A 106 17.44 2.01 23.19
CA ALA A 106 17.94 1.08 24.18
C ALA A 106 19.03 0.16 23.62
N VAL A 107 20.02 -0.15 24.45
CA VAL A 107 20.90 -1.32 24.31
C VAL A 107 20.83 -2.15 25.59
N PHE A 108 21.24 -3.40 25.53
CA PHE A 108 21.24 -4.27 26.71
C PHE A 108 22.60 -4.93 26.85
N ASP A 109 23.20 -4.73 28.01
CA ASP A 109 24.49 -5.30 28.43
C ASP A 109 24.49 -5.58 29.95
N GLY A 110 25.67 -5.77 30.54
CA GLY A 110 25.81 -6.00 31.99
C GLY A 110 25.62 -4.75 32.87
N ASN A 111 25.50 -3.55 32.30
CA ASN A 111 25.38 -2.27 33.01
C ASN A 111 24.09 -1.53 32.61
N SER A 112 23.01 -1.71 33.37
CA SER A 112 21.71 -1.09 33.03
C SER A 112 21.66 0.44 33.21
N SER A 113 22.67 1.07 33.79
CA SER A 113 22.59 2.48 34.20
C SER A 113 22.71 3.51 33.07
N ASN A 114 23.25 3.11 31.92
CA ASN A 114 23.56 3.97 30.76
C ASN A 114 22.94 3.44 29.45
N ASN A 115 22.02 2.49 29.55
CA ASN A 115 21.49 1.74 28.42
C ASN A 115 20.39 2.44 27.62
N PHE A 116 19.92 3.62 28.08
CA PHE A 116 18.75 4.29 27.53
C PHE A 116 19.03 5.76 27.18
N ALA A 117 18.39 6.23 26.10
CA ALA A 117 18.24 7.65 25.78
C ALA A 117 16.83 7.93 25.28
N TYR A 118 16.39 9.18 25.44
CA TYR A 118 15.02 9.61 25.20
C TYR A 118 14.98 10.87 24.33
N CYS A 119 13.96 10.98 23.47
CA CYS A 119 13.58 12.25 22.83
C CYS A 119 12.07 12.32 22.62
N SER A 120 11.52 13.52 22.50
CA SER A 120 10.09 13.71 22.26
C SER A 120 9.80 13.93 20.77
N ILE A 121 8.62 13.48 20.35
CA ILE A 121 8.05 13.76 19.02
C ILE A 121 6.56 14.09 19.17
N GLU A 122 6.07 15.07 18.40
CA GLU A 122 4.66 15.41 18.29
C GLU A 122 4.16 15.06 16.87
N ILE A 123 3.19 14.15 16.81
CA ILE A 123 2.58 13.67 15.57
C ILE A 123 1.20 14.30 15.46
N LEU A 124 1.08 15.24 14.53
CA LEU A 124 -0.15 15.98 14.26
C LEU A 124 -1.13 15.10 13.49
N LYS A 125 -2.33 14.96 14.04
CA LYS A 125 -3.43 14.24 13.41
C LYS A 125 -3.81 14.89 12.08
N THR A 126 -3.87 14.08 11.03
CA THR A 126 -4.39 14.47 9.72
C THR A 126 -5.76 13.83 9.50
N LYS A 127 -6.47 14.25 8.44
CA LYS A 127 -7.83 13.76 8.15
C LYS A 127 -7.90 13.20 6.75
N ALA A 128 -8.15 11.91 6.65
CA ALA A 128 -8.48 11.24 5.40
C ALA A 128 -9.74 11.83 4.77
N ARG A 129 -9.71 12.04 3.45
CA ARG A 129 -10.89 12.45 2.66
C ARG A 129 -11.56 11.22 2.03
N GLN A 130 -12.70 10.83 2.56
CA GLN A 130 -13.40 9.57 2.22
C GLN A 130 -14.44 9.70 1.09
N ASN A 131 -14.08 10.36 -0.01
CA ASN A 131 -15.02 10.60 -1.10
C ASN A 131 -14.71 9.82 -2.38
N ILE A 132 -13.69 8.96 -2.35
CA ILE A 132 -13.24 8.22 -3.52
C ILE A 132 -13.21 6.74 -3.17
N LEU A 133 -13.78 5.92 -4.03
CA LEU A 133 -13.83 4.48 -3.87
C LEU A 133 -13.19 3.77 -5.05
N ILE A 134 -12.57 2.63 -4.79
CA ILE A 134 -12.28 1.63 -5.80
C ILE A 134 -13.63 1.01 -6.22
N GLU A 135 -14.00 1.16 -7.48
CA GLU A 135 -15.31 0.74 -8.00
C GLU A 135 -15.21 -0.59 -8.76
N LYS A 136 -14.12 -0.82 -9.50
CA LYS A 136 -13.90 -2.07 -10.25
C LYS A 136 -12.49 -2.57 -10.08
N VAL A 137 -12.34 -3.89 -9.98
CA VAL A 137 -11.04 -4.58 -9.95
C VAL A 137 -11.10 -5.78 -10.88
N TYR A 138 -10.27 -5.80 -11.91
CA TYR A 138 -10.05 -6.95 -12.78
C TYR A 138 -8.65 -7.50 -12.52
N TYR A 139 -8.57 -8.44 -11.58
CA TYR A 139 -7.29 -8.96 -11.07
C TYR A 139 -6.88 -10.31 -11.65
N TYR A 140 -7.82 -11.05 -12.25
CA TYR A 140 -7.57 -12.37 -12.80
C TYR A 140 -8.00 -12.37 -14.27
N ALA A 141 -7.21 -11.66 -15.08
CA ALA A 141 -7.43 -11.57 -16.51
C ALA A 141 -7.25 -12.92 -17.20
N TYR A 142 -7.85 -13.09 -18.39
CA TYR A 142 -7.58 -14.26 -19.21
C TYR A 142 -6.08 -14.36 -19.55
N PRO A 143 -5.53 -15.58 -19.70
CA PRO A 143 -4.12 -15.76 -20.00
C PRO A 143 -3.67 -14.97 -21.23
N ASN A 144 -2.51 -14.32 -21.13
CA ASN A 144 -1.88 -13.51 -22.18
C ASN A 144 -2.64 -12.23 -22.59
N LYS A 145 -3.62 -11.76 -21.80
CA LYS A 145 -4.28 -10.47 -22.06
C LYS A 145 -3.52 -9.28 -21.45
N ASN A 146 -2.93 -9.46 -20.27
CA ASN A 146 -2.17 -8.42 -19.55
C ASN A 146 -2.95 -7.09 -19.44
N ASN A 147 -4.24 -7.16 -19.15
CA ASN A 147 -5.14 -6.01 -19.06
C ASN A 147 -5.86 -5.96 -17.71
N GLU A 148 -5.18 -6.41 -16.66
CA GLU A 148 -5.60 -6.14 -15.30
C GLU A 148 -5.89 -4.64 -15.15
N PHE A 149 -6.98 -4.30 -14.47
CA PHE A 149 -7.33 -2.90 -14.27
C PHE A 149 -8.00 -2.65 -12.93
N ILE A 150 -7.91 -1.41 -12.50
CA ILE A 150 -8.63 -0.87 -11.35
C ILE A 150 -9.38 0.37 -11.85
N SER A 151 -10.63 0.53 -11.42
CA SER A 151 -11.31 1.81 -11.57
C SER A 151 -11.55 2.48 -10.23
N ILE A 152 -11.47 3.80 -10.25
CA ILE A 152 -11.62 4.66 -9.09
C ILE A 152 -12.74 5.65 -9.38
N LYS A 153 -13.73 5.74 -8.49
CA LYS A 153 -14.90 6.59 -8.66
C LYS A 153 -14.97 7.65 -7.56
N ASN A 154 -15.22 8.90 -7.94
CA ASN A 154 -15.56 9.93 -6.98
C ASN A 154 -17.05 9.84 -6.61
N CYS A 155 -17.31 9.66 -5.33
CA CYS A 155 -18.62 9.49 -4.71
C CYS A 155 -19.00 10.66 -3.79
N GLY A 156 -18.18 11.71 -3.72
CA GLY A 156 -18.45 12.93 -2.97
C GLY A 156 -18.22 14.18 -3.82
N GLY A 157 -17.76 15.26 -3.20
CA GLY A 157 -17.42 16.49 -3.93
C GLY A 157 -16.11 16.38 -4.72
N ASP A 158 -15.85 17.37 -5.57
CA ASP A 158 -14.64 17.42 -6.39
C ASP A 158 -13.36 17.32 -5.55
N ILE A 159 -12.40 16.54 -6.05
CA ILE A 159 -11.18 16.20 -5.30
C ILE A 159 -9.96 16.23 -6.20
N LYS A 160 -8.88 16.85 -5.70
CA LYS A 160 -7.57 16.79 -6.35
C LYS A 160 -6.88 15.50 -5.95
N LEU A 161 -6.36 14.77 -6.92
CA LEU A 161 -5.70 13.47 -6.72
C LEU A 161 -4.19 13.57 -6.50
N ASN A 162 -3.63 14.78 -6.38
CA ASN A 162 -2.19 14.97 -6.16
C ASN A 162 -1.70 14.15 -4.96
N GLY A 163 -0.69 13.31 -5.18
CA GLY A 163 -0.07 12.49 -4.13
C GLY A 163 -0.84 11.23 -3.74
N PHE A 164 -2.07 11.05 -4.23
CA PHE A 164 -2.80 9.79 -4.03
C PHE A 164 -2.12 8.66 -4.79
N TYR A 165 -2.24 7.43 -4.31
CA TYR A 165 -1.65 6.28 -4.96
C TYR A 165 -2.38 4.98 -4.65
N LEU A 166 -2.23 4.00 -5.54
CA LEU A 166 -2.63 2.62 -5.35
C LEU A 166 -1.44 1.79 -4.88
N THR A 167 -1.67 0.86 -3.95
CA THR A 167 -0.67 -0.14 -3.55
C THR A 167 -1.29 -1.52 -3.33
N THR A 168 -0.51 -2.56 -3.63
CA THR A 168 -0.87 -3.96 -3.36
C THR A 168 -0.19 -4.53 -2.11
N HIS A 169 0.59 -3.70 -1.40
CA HIS A 169 1.34 -4.10 -0.21
C HIS A 169 1.13 -3.12 0.95
N PRO A 170 -0.12 -2.75 1.29
CA PRO A 170 -0.37 -1.65 2.22
C PRO A 170 0.14 -1.89 3.65
N TRP A 171 0.44 -3.14 4.01
CA TRP A 171 1.08 -3.55 5.28
C TRP A 171 2.58 -3.21 5.37
N LYS A 172 3.24 -2.91 4.24
CA LYS A 172 4.63 -2.43 4.27
C LYS A 172 4.64 -0.94 4.65
N ARG A 173 5.72 -0.50 5.30
CA ARG A 173 6.00 0.93 5.51
C ARG A 173 5.89 1.72 4.20
N ALA A 174 5.36 2.94 4.24
CA ALA A 174 4.98 3.70 3.05
C ALA A 174 6.08 3.79 1.96
N ASN A 175 7.34 4.01 2.31
CA ASN A 175 8.45 4.10 1.35
C ASN A 175 8.99 2.75 0.83
N LYS A 176 8.43 1.63 1.30
CA LYS A 176 8.75 0.27 0.86
C LYS A 176 7.58 -0.41 0.13
N GLN A 177 6.48 0.32 -0.05
CA GLN A 177 5.33 -0.12 -0.84
C GLN A 177 5.65 0.02 -2.32
N ASN A 178 5.15 -0.91 -3.13
CA ASN A 178 5.04 -0.68 -4.56
C ASN A 178 3.83 0.22 -4.80
N LYS A 179 3.97 1.25 -5.63
CA LYS A 179 2.96 2.31 -5.80
C LYS A 179 2.72 2.62 -7.25
N VAL A 180 1.46 2.92 -7.58
CA VAL A 180 1.07 3.62 -8.80
C VAL A 180 0.44 4.93 -8.34
N TYR A 181 1.09 6.05 -8.64
CA TYR A 181 0.60 7.37 -8.25
C TYR A 181 -0.52 7.81 -9.19
N LEU A 182 -1.58 8.35 -8.61
CA LEU A 182 -2.69 8.92 -9.37
C LEU A 182 -2.25 10.23 -10.04
N PRO A 183 -2.89 10.60 -11.16
CA PRO A 183 -2.53 11.81 -11.90
C PRO A 183 -2.88 13.08 -11.09
N ASP A 184 -2.13 14.16 -11.29
CA ASP A 184 -2.44 15.46 -10.68
C ASP A 184 -3.57 16.17 -11.44
N ILE A 185 -4.79 15.70 -11.21
CA ILE A 185 -6.02 16.24 -11.81
C ILE A 185 -7.08 16.50 -10.73
N LEU A 186 -8.08 17.29 -11.10
CA LEU A 186 -9.34 17.37 -10.38
C LEU A 186 -10.24 16.24 -10.90
N LEU A 187 -10.71 15.38 -10.01
CA LEU A 187 -11.74 14.39 -10.30
C LEU A 187 -13.07 14.94 -9.80
N GLU A 188 -14.00 15.25 -10.71
CA GLU A 188 -15.31 15.82 -10.38
C GLU A 188 -16.24 14.77 -9.76
N ASN A 189 -17.29 15.22 -9.08
CA ASN A 189 -18.29 14.32 -8.51
C ASN A 189 -18.89 13.38 -9.56
N GLY A 190 -18.84 12.07 -9.29
CA GLY A 190 -19.41 11.03 -10.14
C GLY A 190 -18.48 10.54 -11.25
N GLU A 191 -17.36 11.21 -11.48
CA GLU A 191 -16.36 10.77 -12.46
C GLU A 191 -15.67 9.47 -12.02
N GLU A 192 -15.27 8.69 -13.03
CA GLU A 192 -14.58 7.42 -12.85
C GLU A 192 -13.31 7.38 -13.71
N LEU A 193 -12.18 7.04 -13.08
CA LEU A 193 -10.90 6.81 -13.74
C LEU A 193 -10.65 5.33 -13.92
N TYR A 194 -10.24 4.93 -15.12
CA TYR A 194 -9.81 3.56 -15.41
C TYR A 194 -8.29 3.52 -15.55
N ILE A 195 -7.65 2.69 -14.73
CA ILE A 195 -6.20 2.54 -14.66
C ILE A 195 -5.87 1.08 -14.98
N THR A 196 -5.17 0.85 -16.09
CA THR A 196 -4.93 -0.51 -16.62
C THR A 196 -3.45 -0.86 -16.72
N GLN A 197 -3.13 -2.15 -16.78
CA GLN A 197 -1.79 -2.64 -17.06
C GLN A 197 -1.34 -2.30 -18.49
N ASN A 198 -2.24 -2.42 -19.46
CA ASN A 198 -1.98 -2.24 -20.89
C ASN A 198 -3.22 -1.65 -21.56
N GLY A 199 -3.10 -0.43 -22.09
CA GLY A 199 -4.18 0.32 -22.72
C GLY A 199 -4.73 -0.33 -23.99
N SER A 200 -3.86 -0.88 -24.84
CA SER A 200 -4.27 -1.55 -26.08
C SER A 200 -5.10 -2.80 -25.79
N SER A 201 -4.63 -3.67 -24.89
CA SER A 201 -5.38 -4.86 -24.48
C SER A 201 -6.67 -4.51 -23.74
N PHE A 202 -6.68 -3.44 -22.95
CA PHE A 202 -7.89 -2.94 -22.30
C PHE A 202 -8.93 -2.49 -23.34
N LEU A 203 -8.55 -1.65 -24.30
CA LEU A 203 -9.43 -1.19 -25.37
C LEU A 203 -10.03 -2.38 -26.15
N CYS A 204 -9.20 -3.37 -26.45
CA CYS A 204 -9.63 -4.58 -27.13
C CYS A 204 -10.63 -5.45 -26.34
N GLU A 205 -10.66 -5.39 -25.01
CA GLU A 205 -11.59 -6.21 -24.22
C GLU A 205 -12.81 -5.42 -23.75
N MET A 206 -12.62 -4.14 -23.43
CA MET A 206 -13.65 -3.27 -22.86
C MET A 206 -14.39 -2.45 -23.92
N GLY A 207 -13.81 -2.25 -25.11
CA GLY A 207 -14.40 -1.46 -26.19
C GLY A 207 -14.30 0.06 -26.02
N PHE A 208 -13.55 0.54 -25.03
CA PHE A 208 -13.24 1.96 -24.80
C PHE A 208 -11.83 2.11 -24.22
N ASN A 209 -11.25 3.32 -24.32
CA ASN A 209 -9.92 3.59 -23.78
C ASN A 209 -9.94 3.69 -22.26
N ALA A 210 -8.92 3.12 -21.61
CA ALA A 210 -8.63 3.46 -20.22
C ALA A 210 -8.17 4.92 -20.12
N SER A 211 -8.26 5.50 -18.92
CA SER A 211 -7.78 6.86 -18.65
C SER A 211 -6.25 6.91 -18.65
N TYR A 212 -5.63 5.90 -18.04
CA TYR A 212 -4.17 5.78 -17.89
C TYR A 212 -3.71 4.32 -17.87
N GLU A 213 -2.41 4.09 -18.11
CA GLU A 213 -1.74 2.81 -17.84
C GLU A 213 -0.60 2.92 -16.83
N TYR A 214 -0.20 1.81 -16.20
CA TYR A 214 0.95 1.75 -15.28
C TYR A 214 2.18 1.01 -15.83
N TYR A 215 2.09 0.57 -17.08
CA TYR A 215 3.22 0.13 -17.91
C TYR A 215 3.07 0.71 -19.31
N ASP A 216 4.15 1.29 -19.83
CA ASP A 216 4.25 1.82 -21.19
C ASP A 216 4.06 0.67 -22.21
N CYS A 217 2.84 0.59 -22.72
CA CYS A 217 2.34 -0.50 -23.55
C CYS A 217 1.47 0.01 -24.71
N SER A 218 1.05 1.27 -24.68
CA SER A 218 0.17 1.86 -25.67
C SER A 218 0.31 3.40 -25.71
N PRO A 219 -0.39 4.11 -26.62
CA PRO A 219 -0.34 5.56 -26.67
C PRO A 219 -1.10 6.29 -25.54
N ILE A 220 -1.75 5.58 -24.60
CA ILE A 220 -2.44 6.23 -23.48
C ILE A 220 -1.44 6.70 -22.42
N PRO A 221 -1.75 7.75 -21.64
CA PRO A 221 -0.77 8.31 -20.71
C PRO A 221 -0.35 7.33 -19.59
N ASP A 222 0.94 7.27 -19.32
CA ASP A 222 1.53 6.50 -18.23
C ASP A 222 1.40 7.19 -16.87
N LEU A 223 1.15 6.39 -15.83
CA LEU A 223 1.27 6.80 -14.43
C LEU A 223 2.68 6.57 -13.90
N LYS A 224 3.10 7.47 -13.01
CA LYS A 224 4.33 7.27 -12.23
C LYS A 224 4.18 6.03 -11.35
N ARG A 225 5.16 5.12 -11.43
CA ARG A 225 5.20 3.88 -10.65
C ARG A 225 6.51 3.77 -9.86
N GLU A 226 6.41 3.24 -8.63
CA GLU A 226 7.53 2.83 -7.79
C GLU A 226 7.44 1.33 -7.53
N GLY A 227 8.53 0.58 -7.79
CA GLY A 227 8.54 -0.87 -7.67
C GLY A 227 7.61 -1.57 -8.66
N SER A 228 7.34 -2.88 -8.49
CA SER A 228 6.46 -3.65 -9.39
C SER A 228 4.99 -3.58 -8.96
N PHE A 229 4.08 -3.33 -9.89
CA PHE A 229 2.65 -3.29 -9.60
C PHE A 229 1.93 -4.34 -10.46
N TYR A 230 1.27 -5.29 -9.80
CA TYR A 230 0.48 -6.34 -10.44
C TYR A 230 -0.56 -6.84 -9.43
N LEU A 231 -1.65 -7.42 -9.93
CA LEU A 231 -2.73 -7.94 -9.11
C LEU A 231 -2.60 -9.47 -9.02
N PRO A 232 -2.34 -10.06 -7.83
CA PRO A 232 -2.14 -11.51 -7.76
C PRO A 232 -3.42 -12.32 -8.04
N ASN A 233 -3.37 -13.25 -9.00
CA ASN A 233 -4.52 -14.08 -9.41
C ASN A 233 -5.17 -14.92 -8.28
N TYR A 234 -4.42 -15.28 -7.24
CA TYR A 234 -4.93 -16.16 -6.16
C TYR A 234 -5.49 -15.40 -4.96
N GLY A 235 -5.33 -14.08 -4.94
CA GLY A 235 -5.81 -13.23 -3.87
C GLY A 235 -4.78 -12.20 -3.43
N GLY A 236 -5.29 -11.07 -2.97
CA GLY A 236 -4.49 -9.94 -2.55
C GLY A 236 -5.36 -8.82 -2.03
N VAL A 237 -4.74 -7.65 -1.94
CA VAL A 237 -5.39 -6.41 -1.55
C VAL A 237 -4.97 -5.32 -2.52
N VAL A 238 -5.89 -4.41 -2.80
CA VAL A 238 -5.60 -3.12 -3.43
C VAL A 238 -6.08 -2.05 -2.47
N ALA A 239 -5.16 -1.21 -2.01
CA ALA A 239 -5.48 -0.05 -1.18
C ALA A 239 -5.27 1.23 -1.97
N LEU A 240 -6.28 2.11 -1.93
CA LEU A 240 -6.18 3.50 -2.34
C LEU A 240 -5.73 4.32 -1.14
N LYS A 241 -4.63 5.05 -1.30
CA LYS A 241 -4.06 5.90 -0.25
C LYS A 241 -3.97 7.35 -0.70
N ASP A 242 -4.08 8.27 0.26
CA ASP A 242 -3.85 9.69 0.02
C ASP A 242 -2.36 10.06 0.15
N SER A 243 -2.06 11.35 0.01
CA SER A 243 -0.72 11.93 0.17
C SER A 243 -0.12 11.72 1.55
N GLU A 244 -0.95 11.48 2.56
CA GLU A 244 -0.55 11.26 3.96
C GLU A 244 -0.57 9.76 4.34
N ASN A 245 -0.61 8.83 3.37
CA ASN A 245 -0.60 7.37 3.60
C ASN A 245 -1.79 6.84 4.43
N HIS A 246 -2.88 7.61 4.56
CA HIS A 246 -4.14 7.07 5.05
C HIS A 246 -4.72 6.11 4.01
N THR A 247 -5.34 5.03 4.50
CA THR A 247 -6.13 4.17 3.64
C THR A 247 -7.50 4.81 3.43
N ILE A 248 -7.78 5.23 2.19
CA ILE A 248 -9.03 5.87 1.78
C ILE A 248 -10.09 4.82 1.46
N ASP A 249 -9.70 3.81 0.67
CA ASP A 249 -10.52 2.65 0.35
C ASP A 249 -9.61 1.44 0.14
N CYS A 250 -10.17 0.25 0.31
CA CYS A 250 -9.46 -1.00 0.25
C CYS A 250 -10.35 -2.12 -0.31
N VAL A 251 -9.77 -2.98 -1.14
CA VAL A 251 -10.45 -4.15 -1.69
C VAL A 251 -9.61 -5.37 -1.43
N VAL A 252 -10.17 -6.34 -0.71
CA VAL A 252 -9.52 -7.62 -0.42
C VAL A 252 -10.24 -8.72 -1.21
N TYR A 253 -9.49 -9.53 -1.95
CA TYR A 253 -10.04 -10.55 -2.84
C TYR A 253 -9.24 -11.86 -2.82
N GLY A 254 -9.88 -12.93 -3.29
CA GLY A 254 -9.29 -14.27 -3.36
C GLY A 254 -8.99 -14.85 -1.98
N ASN A 255 -7.92 -15.64 -1.87
CA ASN A 255 -7.50 -16.26 -0.61
C ASN A 255 -6.53 -15.35 0.17
N PHE A 256 -7.00 -14.16 0.55
CA PHE A 256 -6.20 -13.19 1.31
C PHE A 256 -6.99 -12.63 2.50
N SER A 257 -6.28 -12.07 3.48
CA SER A 257 -6.91 -11.42 4.64
C SER A 257 -6.16 -10.13 4.96
N TYR A 258 -6.92 -9.07 5.22
CA TYR A 258 -6.41 -7.76 5.58
C TYR A 258 -7.51 -6.99 6.31
N ASN A 259 -7.16 -6.27 7.37
CA ASN A 259 -8.14 -5.72 8.31
C ASN A 259 -8.14 -4.18 8.34
N GLU A 260 -7.21 -3.53 7.65
CA GLU A 260 -7.14 -2.07 7.61
C GLU A 260 -8.00 -1.57 6.44
N GLY A 261 -9.08 -0.83 6.75
CA GLY A 261 -10.05 -0.41 5.74
C GLY A 261 -10.87 -1.55 5.14
N TRP A 262 -10.88 -2.74 5.76
CA TRP A 262 -11.67 -3.88 5.30
C TRP A 262 -12.19 -4.70 6.49
N LYS A 263 -13.40 -5.23 6.37
CA LYS A 263 -14.07 -6.02 7.40
C LYS A 263 -14.55 -7.35 6.83
N GLY A 264 -14.19 -8.43 7.52
CA GLY A 264 -14.64 -9.78 7.20
C GLY A 264 -13.87 -10.40 6.04
N ASN A 265 -14.53 -11.33 5.35
CA ASN A 265 -13.89 -12.17 4.34
C ASN A 265 -13.56 -11.37 3.07
N ALA A 266 -12.53 -11.83 2.37
CA ALA A 266 -12.22 -11.37 1.02
C ALA A 266 -13.36 -11.68 0.04
N ILE A 267 -13.41 -10.94 -1.06
CA ILE A 267 -14.32 -11.19 -2.17
C ILE A 267 -13.84 -12.43 -2.93
N GLU A 268 -14.71 -13.42 -3.09
CA GLU A 268 -14.44 -14.55 -3.99
C GLU A 268 -14.57 -14.09 -5.44
N GLY A 269 -13.46 -14.06 -6.17
CA GLY A 269 -13.44 -13.76 -7.59
C GLY A 269 -13.18 -14.97 -8.49
N LYS A 270 -13.14 -14.72 -9.79
CA LYS A 270 -12.99 -15.76 -10.81
C LYS A 270 -12.26 -15.19 -12.04
N GLU A 271 -11.47 -16.04 -12.70
CA GLU A 271 -10.82 -15.69 -13.97
C GLU A 271 -11.82 -15.15 -14.99
N GLY A 272 -11.50 -14.01 -15.61
CA GLY A 272 -12.34 -13.34 -16.60
C GLY A 272 -13.52 -12.56 -16.02
N TYR A 273 -13.62 -12.43 -14.69
CA TYR A 273 -14.65 -11.62 -14.03
C TYR A 273 -14.04 -10.37 -13.38
N VAL A 274 -14.77 -9.27 -13.53
CA VAL A 274 -14.51 -8.01 -12.85
C VAL A 274 -15.25 -8.04 -11.51
N LEU A 275 -14.55 -7.75 -10.43
CA LEU A 275 -15.18 -7.38 -9.17
C LEU A 275 -15.72 -5.97 -9.35
N GLN A 276 -17.02 -5.78 -9.20
CA GLN A 276 -17.66 -4.48 -9.31
C GLN A 276 -18.41 -4.15 -8.02
N ARG A 277 -18.16 -2.97 -7.47
CA ARG A 277 -18.85 -2.42 -6.32
C ARG A 277 -20.29 -2.03 -6.67
N ASN A 278 -21.18 -2.03 -5.69
CA ASN A 278 -22.56 -1.58 -5.81
C ASN A 278 -22.67 -0.05 -5.69
N GLY A 279 -21.93 0.66 -6.55
CA GLY A 279 -21.86 2.11 -6.58
C GLY A 279 -21.21 2.70 -5.32
N CYS A 280 -21.70 3.87 -4.90
CA CYS A 280 -21.12 4.65 -3.80
C CYS A 280 -21.48 4.16 -2.39
N ASN A 281 -22.14 3.01 -2.27
CA ASN A 281 -22.41 2.40 -0.97
C ASN A 281 -21.20 1.54 -0.57
N ASP A 282 -20.60 1.87 0.56
CA ASP A 282 -19.42 1.19 1.09
C ASP A 282 -19.62 0.80 2.56
N THR A 283 -19.70 -0.51 2.81
CA THR A 283 -19.68 -1.08 4.16
C THR A 283 -18.29 -1.59 4.53
N ASN A 284 -17.30 -1.44 3.64
CA ASN A 284 -15.96 -2.01 3.71
C ASN A 284 -16.01 -3.54 3.83
N THR A 285 -16.94 -4.20 3.14
CA THR A 285 -17.07 -5.67 3.16
C THR A 285 -17.25 -6.26 1.76
N SER A 286 -17.08 -7.58 1.64
CA SER A 286 -17.32 -8.28 0.38
C SER A 286 -18.77 -8.20 -0.12
N ASN A 287 -19.74 -7.87 0.74
CA ASN A 287 -21.14 -7.70 0.36
C ASN A 287 -21.37 -6.48 -0.54
N ASP A 288 -20.44 -5.53 -0.57
CA ASP A 288 -20.52 -4.36 -1.45
C ASP A 288 -20.26 -4.71 -2.92
N TRP A 289 -19.83 -5.95 -3.20
CA TRP A 289 -19.27 -6.35 -4.48
C TRP A 289 -20.09 -7.44 -5.17
N LYS A 290 -20.04 -7.44 -6.50
CA LYS A 290 -20.61 -8.47 -7.37
C LYS A 290 -19.63 -8.85 -8.47
N LEU A 291 -19.80 -10.03 -9.02
CA LEU A 291 -19.04 -10.52 -10.17
C LEU A 291 -19.73 -10.13 -11.47
N VAL A 292 -19.00 -9.47 -12.35
CA VAL A 292 -19.48 -9.10 -13.69
C VAL A 292 -18.53 -9.67 -14.73
N LYS A 293 -19.07 -10.34 -15.73
CA LYS A 293 -18.28 -10.87 -16.84
C LYS A 293 -18.20 -9.84 -17.96
N ILE A 294 -16.99 -9.63 -18.48
CA ILE A 294 -16.78 -8.69 -19.58
C ILE A 294 -17.51 -9.19 -20.84
N GLY A 295 -18.11 -8.27 -21.59
CA GLY A 295 -18.89 -8.56 -22.80
C GLY A 295 -20.27 -9.17 -22.54
N TRP A 296 -20.67 -9.42 -21.29
CA TRP A 296 -22.01 -9.93 -20.98
C TRP A 296 -22.99 -8.78 -20.81
N SER A 297 -24.10 -8.84 -21.55
CA SER A 297 -25.20 -7.91 -21.34
C SER A 297 -26.01 -8.30 -20.11
N CYS A 298 -25.99 -7.46 -19.07
CA CYS A 298 -26.86 -7.62 -17.90
C CYS A 298 -28.16 -6.82 -18.10
N PHE A 299 -29.05 -7.33 -18.95
CA PHE A 299 -30.39 -6.76 -19.07
C PHE A 299 -31.32 -7.37 -18.01
N PRO A 300 -32.10 -6.55 -17.27
CA PRO A 300 -33.16 -7.09 -16.43
C PRO A 300 -34.16 -7.86 -17.32
N PRO A 301 -34.78 -8.95 -16.84
CA PRO A 301 -35.80 -9.66 -17.57
C PRO A 301 -36.91 -8.68 -17.97
N PHE A 302 -37.22 -8.58 -19.26
CA PHE A 302 -38.33 -7.79 -19.74
C PHE A 302 -39.50 -8.69 -20.10
N HIS A 303 -40.71 -8.22 -19.79
CA HIS A 303 -41.94 -8.93 -20.07
C HIS A 303 -42.73 -8.13 -21.09
N PHE A 304 -43.22 -8.80 -22.13
CA PHE A 304 -44.07 -8.20 -23.14
C PHE A 304 -45.15 -9.19 -23.57
N LYS A 305 -46.29 -8.66 -24.01
CA LYS A 305 -47.34 -9.45 -24.64
C LYS A 305 -47.22 -9.28 -26.14
N ALA A 306 -47.06 -10.39 -26.85
CA ALA A 306 -47.05 -10.42 -28.30
C ALA A 306 -48.01 -11.51 -28.78
N SER A 307 -48.72 -11.24 -29.87
CA SER A 307 -49.53 -12.24 -30.57
C SER A 307 -48.68 -13.28 -31.31
N TYR A 308 -47.43 -12.92 -31.65
CA TYR A 308 -46.47 -13.81 -32.29
C TYR A 308 -45.04 -13.43 -31.89
N VAL A 309 -44.25 -14.42 -31.47
CA VAL A 309 -42.83 -14.26 -31.14
C VAL A 309 -42.03 -15.28 -31.93
N LYS A 310 -40.93 -14.85 -32.53
CA LYS A 310 -39.97 -15.74 -33.19
C LYS A 310 -38.56 -15.40 -32.72
N ALA A 311 -37.95 -16.31 -31.97
CA ALA A 311 -36.54 -16.23 -31.61
C ALA A 311 -35.68 -16.67 -32.81
N PHE A 312 -34.54 -16.02 -32.99
CA PHE A 312 -33.55 -16.36 -34.02
C PHE A 312 -32.15 -15.95 -33.54
N CYS A 313 -31.12 -16.63 -34.06
CA CYS A 313 -29.72 -16.28 -33.82
C CYS A 313 -29.15 -15.57 -35.05
N SER A 314 -28.43 -14.46 -34.83
CA SER A 314 -27.66 -13.77 -35.85
C SER A 314 -26.17 -14.12 -35.70
N PRO A 315 -25.43 -14.36 -36.79
CA PRO A 315 -25.85 -14.23 -38.20
C PRO A 315 -26.57 -15.47 -38.78
N ASP A 316 -26.56 -16.61 -38.09
CA ASP A 316 -26.88 -17.92 -38.67
C ASP A 316 -28.24 -18.02 -39.38
N CYS A 317 -29.30 -17.47 -38.78
CA CYS A 317 -30.66 -17.58 -39.34
C CYS A 317 -31.42 -16.24 -39.39
N SER A 318 -30.75 -15.14 -39.05
CA SER A 318 -31.38 -13.82 -38.92
C SER A 318 -31.90 -13.28 -40.25
N TYR A 319 -31.16 -13.45 -41.36
CA TYR A 319 -31.54 -12.88 -42.66
C TYR A 319 -32.95 -13.29 -43.09
N ASN A 320 -33.23 -14.59 -43.16
CA ASN A 320 -34.53 -15.10 -43.61
C ASN A 320 -35.68 -14.77 -42.65
N VAL A 321 -35.38 -14.62 -41.36
CA VAL A 321 -36.40 -14.27 -40.35
C VAL A 321 -36.75 -12.79 -40.46
N VAL A 322 -35.74 -11.93 -40.53
CA VAL A 322 -35.89 -10.48 -40.63
C VAL A 322 -36.49 -10.09 -41.98
N SER A 323 -36.01 -10.63 -43.11
CA SER A 323 -36.51 -10.30 -44.45
C SER A 323 -38.00 -10.58 -44.59
N LYS A 324 -38.45 -11.78 -44.18
CA LYS A 324 -39.87 -12.16 -44.20
C LYS A 324 -40.74 -11.31 -43.26
N ALA A 325 -40.18 -10.86 -42.14
CA ALA A 325 -40.89 -9.97 -41.23
C ALA A 325 -41.07 -8.58 -41.86
N LEU A 326 -40.03 -8.06 -42.54
CA LEU A 326 -40.06 -6.79 -43.25
C LEU A 326 -41.04 -6.82 -44.43
N GLU A 327 -41.04 -7.88 -45.26
CA GLU A 327 -41.94 -8.04 -46.41
C GLU A 327 -43.43 -8.01 -46.03
N LYS A 328 -43.77 -8.51 -44.83
CA LYS A 328 -45.16 -8.61 -44.35
C LYS A 328 -45.63 -7.38 -43.57
N ALA A 329 -44.72 -6.49 -43.20
CA ALA A 329 -45.04 -5.37 -42.33
C ALA A 329 -45.61 -4.18 -43.13
N LYS A 330 -46.74 -3.62 -42.65
CA LYS A 330 -47.26 -2.34 -43.18
C LYS A 330 -46.56 -1.11 -42.58
N ASN A 331 -46.10 -1.23 -41.33
CA ASN A 331 -45.34 -0.22 -40.61
C ASN A 331 -44.22 -0.92 -39.86
N ILE A 332 -43.03 -0.32 -39.85
CA ILE A 332 -41.83 -0.91 -39.27
C ILE A 332 -41.24 0.08 -38.26
N SER A 333 -41.09 -0.37 -37.01
CA SER A 333 -40.35 0.34 -35.96
C SER A 333 -39.19 -0.55 -35.53
N ILE A 334 -37.97 -0.08 -35.77
CA ILE A 334 -36.74 -0.84 -35.50
C ILE A 334 -35.95 -0.10 -34.44
N ASN A 335 -35.63 -0.80 -33.36
CA ASN A 335 -34.55 -0.40 -32.46
C ASN A 335 -33.32 -1.23 -32.84
N ILE A 336 -32.38 -0.60 -33.55
CA ILE A 336 -31.11 -1.23 -33.91
C ILE A 336 -30.15 -0.99 -32.76
N TYR A 337 -29.66 -2.08 -32.19
CA TYR A 337 -28.57 -2.05 -31.22
C TYR A 337 -27.33 -2.57 -31.93
N MET A 338 -26.30 -1.71 -32.00
CA MET A 338 -24.99 -2.14 -32.48
C MET A 338 -24.25 -2.75 -31.29
N PHE A 339 -24.07 -4.07 -31.32
CA PHE A 339 -23.14 -4.74 -30.44
C PHE A 339 -21.78 -4.73 -31.15
N ALA A 340 -20.90 -3.80 -30.76
CA ALA A 340 -19.53 -3.83 -31.21
C ALA A 340 -18.79 -4.92 -30.42
N HIS A 341 -18.47 -6.02 -31.08
CA HIS A 341 -17.34 -6.83 -30.66
C HIS A 341 -16.09 -6.13 -31.23
N PRO A 342 -15.05 -5.82 -30.43
CA PRO A 342 -13.87 -5.07 -30.88
C PRO A 342 -12.95 -5.86 -31.84
N TYR A 343 -13.45 -6.91 -32.49
CA TYR A 343 -12.76 -7.70 -33.52
C TYR A 343 -13.69 -8.02 -34.67
#